data_AF-A0A8C4X512-F1
#
_entry.id   AF-A0A8C4X512-F1
#
_cell.length_a   1.000
_cell.length_b   1.000
_cell.length_c   1.000
_cell.angle_alpha   90.00
_cell.angle_beta   90.00
_cell.angle_gamma   90.00
#
_symmetry.space_group_name_H-M   'P 1'
#
loop_
_entity.id
_entity.type
_entity.pdbx_description
1 polymer ?
#
loop_
_entity_poly.entity_id
_entity_poly.type
_entity_poly.pdbx_seq_one_letter_code
_entity_poly.pdbx_strand_id
1 'polypeptide(L)'
;IQRMASLETAAEHERILRELESTDSNCIGPTLRSVYDGLEHGHFMDKLEARIRNHDREIEKMCNFHYQGFVDSITELLKVRAEAQKLKNRVIDTNTRLQNDGKELISVVEELKKCRLQQRNIASTIDKLTLCLPVLEMYSRLQEQMKTKRHYPALKTLEQVEHHYLPHVSQYRFCKIMSDNIPRLRMEIKDCFYDVLPESLYAVLMSLLQKRHSSAEGGPETSG
;
A
#
# COMPACT_ATOMS: atom_id res chain seq x y z
N ILE A 1 -30.62 91.70 -30.53
CA ILE A 1 -29.23 92.08 -30.15
C ILE A 1 -28.88 91.52 -28.76
N GLN A 2 -29.58 91.91 -27.69
CA GLN A 2 -29.24 91.45 -26.32
C GLN A 2 -29.34 89.93 -26.08
N ARG A 3 -30.31 89.25 -26.71
CA ARG A 3 -30.46 87.78 -26.66
C ARG A 3 -29.37 87.01 -27.42
N MET A 4 -28.75 87.64 -28.42
CA MET A 4 -27.65 87.03 -29.18
C MET A 4 -26.33 87.16 -28.41
N ALA A 5 -26.07 88.33 -27.81
CA ALA A 5 -24.92 88.56 -26.94
C ALA A 5 -24.90 87.61 -25.73
N SER A 6 -26.06 87.34 -25.10
CA SER A 6 -26.15 86.40 -23.98
C SER A 6 -25.92 84.93 -24.37
N LEU A 7 -26.15 84.56 -25.64
CA LEU A 7 -25.88 83.22 -26.15
C LEU A 7 -24.40 83.03 -26.47
N GLU A 8 -23.73 84.09 -26.96
CA GLU A 8 -22.30 84.12 -27.22
C GLU A 8 -21.48 84.03 -25.93
N THR A 9 -21.83 84.78 -24.89
CA THR A 9 -21.15 84.68 -23.57
C THR A 9 -21.39 83.32 -22.92
N ALA A 10 -22.58 82.74 -23.09
CA ALA A 10 -22.88 81.41 -22.58
C ALA A 10 -22.07 80.30 -23.26
N ALA A 11 -21.82 80.41 -24.57
CA ALA A 11 -21.02 79.48 -25.36
C ALA A 11 -19.52 79.59 -25.02
N GLU A 12 -19.01 80.80 -24.79
CA GLU A 12 -17.62 81.02 -24.39
C GLU A 12 -17.34 80.44 -23.00
N HIS A 13 -18.26 80.61 -22.04
CA HIS A 13 -18.12 79.97 -20.71
C HIS A 13 -18.06 78.43 -20.80
N GLU A 14 -18.82 77.81 -21.72
CA GLU A 14 -18.73 76.36 -21.93
C GLU A 14 -17.44 75.92 -22.63
N ARG A 15 -16.94 76.73 -23.56
CA ARG A 15 -15.63 76.48 -24.18
C ARG A 15 -14.52 76.51 -23.14
N ILE A 16 -14.54 77.50 -22.25
CA ILE A 16 -13.59 77.66 -21.15
C ILE A 16 -13.67 76.50 -20.16
N LEU A 17 -14.89 76.06 -19.78
CA LEU A 17 -15.05 74.91 -18.90
C LEU A 17 -14.48 73.62 -19.49
N ARG A 18 -14.65 73.39 -20.81
CA ARG A 18 -14.04 72.23 -21.48
C ARG A 18 -12.53 72.30 -21.56
N GLU A 19 -11.99 73.50 -21.72
CA GLU A 19 -10.54 73.73 -21.72
C GLU A 19 -9.94 73.47 -20.33
N LEU A 20 -10.64 73.86 -19.26
CA LEU A 20 -10.28 73.55 -17.87
C LEU A 20 -10.41 72.05 -17.54
N GLU A 21 -11.35 71.34 -18.16
CA GLU A 21 -11.49 69.88 -18.04
C GLU A 21 -10.47 69.10 -18.87
N SER A 22 -9.74 69.77 -19.77
CA SER A 22 -8.70 69.15 -20.56
C SER A 22 -7.45 68.87 -19.70
N THR A 23 -6.67 67.86 -20.10
CA THR A 23 -5.41 67.52 -19.44
C THR A 23 -4.25 68.44 -19.83
N ASP A 24 -4.47 69.43 -20.70
CA ASP A 24 -3.44 70.37 -21.12
C ASP A 24 -3.34 71.54 -20.12
N SER A 25 -2.32 71.51 -19.27
CA SER A 25 -2.12 72.55 -18.26
C SER A 25 -1.66 73.89 -18.84
N ASN A 26 -1.25 73.93 -20.10
CA ASN A 26 -0.63 75.12 -20.70
C ASN A 26 -1.63 76.22 -21.05
N CYS A 27 -2.92 75.88 -21.20
CA CYS A 27 -3.98 76.84 -21.50
C CYS A 27 -4.63 77.44 -20.24
N ILE A 28 -4.46 76.84 -19.06
CA ILE A 28 -5.12 77.27 -17.82
C ILE A 28 -4.83 78.74 -17.48
N GLY A 29 -3.56 79.17 -17.57
CA GLY A 29 -3.15 80.54 -17.24
C GLY A 29 -3.80 81.62 -18.12
N PRO A 30 -3.67 81.55 -19.46
CA PRO A 30 -4.37 82.45 -20.38
C PRO A 30 -5.89 82.43 -20.25
N THR A 31 -6.48 81.24 -20.11
CA THR A 31 -7.94 81.06 -20.01
C THR A 31 -8.50 81.67 -18.73
N LEU A 32 -7.83 81.51 -17.58
CA LEU A 32 -8.23 82.18 -16.33
C LEU A 32 -8.08 83.70 -16.42
N ARG A 33 -7.02 84.21 -17.04
CA ARG A 33 -6.85 85.65 -17.25
C ARG A 33 -7.99 86.25 -18.09
N SER A 34 -8.41 85.55 -19.15
CA SER A 34 -9.55 85.97 -19.98
C SER A 34 -10.88 86.04 -19.23
N VAL A 35 -11.08 85.19 -18.22
CA VAL A 35 -12.29 85.21 -17.37
C VAL A 35 -12.24 86.39 -16.40
N TYR A 36 -11.10 86.62 -15.76
CA TYR A 36 -10.91 87.68 -14.75
C TYR A 36 -10.89 89.09 -15.35
N ASP A 37 -10.37 89.25 -16.57
CA ASP A 37 -10.37 90.52 -17.29
C ASP A 37 -11.78 90.87 -17.84
N GLY A 38 -12.72 89.92 -17.81
CA GLY A 38 -14.12 90.10 -18.22
C GLY A 38 -15.04 90.66 -17.13
N LEU A 39 -16.04 91.45 -17.53
CA LEU A 39 -17.03 92.05 -16.61
C LEU A 39 -18.04 91.02 -16.03
N GLU A 40 -18.10 89.80 -16.57
CA GLU A 40 -19.08 88.75 -16.22
C GLU A 40 -18.49 87.58 -15.40
N HIS A 41 -17.32 87.75 -14.76
CA HIS A 41 -16.63 86.70 -13.99
C HIS A 41 -17.52 86.02 -12.94
N GLY A 42 -18.44 86.75 -12.29
CA GLY A 42 -19.40 86.17 -11.34
C GLY A 42 -20.30 85.10 -11.97
N HIS A 43 -20.81 85.35 -13.18
CA HIS A 43 -21.64 84.39 -13.91
C HIS A 43 -20.85 83.16 -14.39
N PHE A 44 -19.55 83.32 -14.68
CA PHE A 44 -18.68 82.20 -14.96
C PHE A 44 -18.44 81.34 -13.71
N MET A 45 -18.18 81.96 -12.55
CA MET A 45 -17.99 81.24 -11.28
C MET A 45 -19.24 80.46 -10.89
N ASP A 46 -20.43 81.03 -11.07
CA ASP A 46 -21.71 80.32 -10.83
C ASP A 46 -21.85 79.08 -11.74
N LYS A 47 -21.44 79.19 -13.02
CA LYS A 47 -21.45 78.07 -13.97
C LYS A 47 -20.40 77.01 -13.62
N LEU A 48 -19.19 77.41 -13.22
CA LEU A 48 -18.14 76.50 -12.77
C LEU A 48 -18.60 75.72 -11.53
N GLU A 49 -19.22 76.40 -10.57
CA GLU A 49 -19.74 75.74 -9.37
C GLU A 49 -20.90 74.78 -9.71
N ALA A 50 -21.76 75.15 -10.67
CA ALA A 50 -22.78 74.24 -11.19
C ALA A 50 -22.17 73.00 -11.89
N ARG A 51 -21.06 73.17 -12.60
CA ARG A 51 -20.32 72.09 -13.26
C ARG A 51 -19.68 71.15 -12.25
N ILE A 52 -19.04 71.68 -11.21
CA ILE A 52 -18.48 70.90 -10.09
C ILE A 52 -19.57 70.09 -9.41
N ARG A 53 -20.69 70.73 -9.03
CA ARG A 53 -21.84 70.04 -8.42
C ARG A 53 -22.42 68.95 -9.32
N ASN A 54 -22.38 69.13 -10.64
CA ASN A 54 -22.83 68.11 -11.58
C ASN A 54 -21.88 66.89 -11.60
N HIS A 55 -20.57 67.13 -11.64
CA HIS A 55 -19.57 66.05 -11.56
C HIS A 55 -19.63 65.30 -10.25
N ASP A 56 -19.79 65.99 -9.12
CA ASP A 56 -19.94 65.35 -7.81
C ASP A 56 -21.14 64.41 -7.78
N ARG A 57 -22.27 64.83 -8.38
CA ARG A 57 -23.47 63.99 -8.50
C ARG A 57 -23.25 62.78 -9.40
N GLU A 58 -22.53 62.92 -10.51
CA GLU A 58 -22.22 61.79 -11.39
C GLU A 58 -21.25 60.81 -10.71
N ILE A 59 -20.26 61.30 -9.97
CA ILE A 59 -19.35 60.47 -9.15
C ILE A 59 -20.15 59.70 -8.09
N GLU A 60 -21.02 60.39 -7.34
CA GLU A 60 -21.85 59.77 -6.31
C GLU A 60 -22.77 58.69 -6.92
N LYS A 61 -23.40 58.99 -8.05
CA LYS A 61 -24.25 58.03 -8.78
C LYS A 61 -23.47 56.80 -9.24
N MET A 62 -22.27 56.98 -9.77
CA MET A 62 -21.41 55.88 -10.21
C MET A 62 -20.95 55.02 -9.03
N CYS A 63 -20.55 55.65 -7.93
CA CYS A 63 -20.19 54.96 -6.70
C CYS A 63 -21.37 54.17 -6.12
N ASN A 64 -22.55 54.78 -6.02
CA ASN A 64 -23.75 54.13 -5.52
C ASN A 64 -24.19 52.96 -6.41
N PHE A 65 -24.04 53.08 -7.73
CA PHE A 65 -24.36 52.00 -8.67
C PHE A 65 -23.49 50.76 -8.46
N HIS A 66 -22.19 50.95 -8.13
CA HIS A 66 -21.24 49.83 -7.96
C HIS A 66 -21.06 49.37 -6.51
N TYR A 67 -21.49 50.16 -5.51
CA TYR A 67 -21.26 49.87 -4.10
C TYR A 67 -21.80 48.50 -3.69
N GLN A 68 -23.03 48.17 -4.09
CA GLN A 68 -23.62 46.89 -3.75
C GLN A 68 -22.83 45.71 -4.34
N GLY A 69 -22.43 45.79 -5.62
CA GLY A 69 -21.64 44.75 -6.26
C GLY A 69 -20.26 44.54 -5.61
N PHE A 70 -19.65 45.61 -5.10
CA PHE A 70 -18.42 45.51 -4.32
C PHE A 70 -18.63 44.80 -2.97
N VAL A 71 -19.70 45.16 -2.24
CA VAL A 71 -20.07 44.51 -0.97
C VAL A 71 -20.37 43.02 -1.17
N ASP A 72 -21.12 42.69 -2.23
CA ASP A 72 -21.45 41.30 -2.57
C ASP A 72 -20.19 40.51 -2.90
N SER A 73 -19.26 41.10 -3.68
CA SER A 73 -17.99 40.46 -4.03
C SER A 73 -17.12 40.18 -2.81
N ILE A 74 -17.03 41.12 -1.87
CA ILE A 74 -16.30 40.90 -0.59
C ILE A 74 -16.98 39.79 0.21
N THR A 75 -18.30 39.80 0.28
CA THR A 75 -19.07 38.82 1.04
C THR A 75 -18.86 37.41 0.49
N GLU A 76 -18.89 37.24 -0.83
CA GLU A 76 -18.59 35.96 -1.49
C GLU A 76 -17.14 35.52 -1.25
N LEU A 77 -16.17 36.44 -1.32
CA LEU A 77 -14.77 36.11 -1.04
C LEU A 77 -14.57 35.61 0.40
N LEU A 78 -15.27 36.22 1.37
CA LEU A 78 -15.23 35.79 2.77
C LEU A 78 -15.84 34.40 2.96
N LYS A 79 -16.94 34.09 2.25
CA LYS A 79 -17.54 32.75 2.25
C LYS A 79 -16.57 31.71 1.67
N VAL A 80 -15.97 31.98 0.51
CA VAL A 80 -15.00 31.09 -0.13
C VAL A 80 -13.81 30.84 0.80
N ARG A 81 -13.29 31.86 1.47
CA ARG A 81 -12.21 31.71 2.46
C ARG A 81 -12.60 30.77 3.61
N ALA A 82 -13.82 30.91 4.14
CA ALA A 82 -14.32 30.05 5.21
C ALA A 82 -14.45 28.58 4.75
N GLU A 83 -14.99 28.35 3.56
CA GLU A 83 -15.13 27.00 2.99
C GLU A 83 -13.77 26.37 2.66
N ALA A 84 -12.82 27.14 2.13
CA ALA A 84 -11.45 26.68 1.90
C ALA A 84 -10.77 26.25 3.22
N GLN A 85 -10.99 26.99 4.31
CA GLN A 85 -10.46 26.61 5.62
C GLN A 85 -11.10 25.33 6.16
N LYS A 86 -12.42 25.16 6.00
CA LYS A 86 -13.11 23.92 6.37
C LYS A 86 -12.58 22.74 5.56
N LEU A 87 -12.40 22.90 4.25
CA LEU A 87 -11.85 21.87 3.38
C LEU A 87 -10.43 21.48 3.80
N LYS A 88 -9.57 22.47 4.07
CA LYS A 88 -8.21 22.24 4.60
C LYS A 88 -8.23 21.39 5.87
N ASN A 89 -9.08 21.74 6.83
CA ASN A 89 -9.19 20.99 8.09
C ASN A 89 -9.65 19.55 7.82
N ARG A 90 -10.68 19.35 6.98
CA ARG A 90 -11.16 18.00 6.60
C ARG A 90 -10.08 17.14 5.93
N VAL A 91 -9.26 17.75 5.07
CA VAL A 91 -8.14 17.05 4.40
C VAL A 91 -7.10 16.63 5.43
N ILE A 92 -6.73 17.51 6.36
CA ILE A 92 -5.79 17.20 7.44
C ILE A 92 -6.33 16.07 8.32
N ASP A 93 -7.58 16.16 8.76
CA ASP A 93 -8.22 15.15 9.61
C ASP A 93 -8.27 13.79 8.92
N THR A 94 -8.65 13.78 7.64
CA THR A 94 -8.72 12.54 6.84
C THR A 94 -7.35 11.93 6.66
N ASN A 95 -6.33 12.74 6.35
CA ASN A 95 -4.96 12.26 6.22
C ASN A 95 -4.44 11.69 7.54
N THR A 96 -4.67 12.36 8.67
CA THR A 96 -4.23 11.87 9.98
C THR A 96 -4.91 10.55 10.34
N ARG A 97 -6.22 10.43 10.09
CA ARG A 97 -6.95 9.16 10.29
C ARG A 97 -6.40 8.04 9.42
N LEU A 98 -6.22 8.30 8.12
CA LEU A 98 -5.67 7.31 7.19
C LEU A 98 -4.28 6.83 7.60
N GLN A 99 -3.41 7.75 8.07
CA GLN A 99 -2.09 7.38 8.55
C GLN A 99 -2.14 6.54 9.82
N ASN A 100 -3.07 6.82 10.73
CA ASN A 100 -3.23 6.03 11.96
C ASN A 100 -3.77 4.64 11.65
N ASP A 101 -4.84 4.54 10.86
CA ASP A 101 -5.42 3.26 10.43
C ASP A 101 -4.39 2.45 9.62
N GLY A 102 -3.58 3.13 8.80
CA GLY A 102 -2.49 2.52 8.04
C GLY A 102 -1.38 1.94 8.93
N LYS A 103 -1.03 2.58 10.04
CA LYS A 103 -0.05 2.05 11.01
C LYS A 103 -0.57 0.79 11.71
N GLU A 104 -1.82 0.81 12.14
CA GLU A 104 -2.46 -0.36 12.75
C GLU A 104 -2.51 -1.54 11.77
N LEU A 105 -2.91 -1.28 10.52
CA LEU A 105 -2.92 -2.29 9.47
C LEU A 105 -1.54 -2.90 9.22
N ILE A 106 -0.48 -2.08 9.17
CA ILE A 106 0.90 -2.57 9.03
C ILE A 106 1.27 -3.52 10.17
N SER A 107 0.93 -3.17 11.42
CA SER A 107 1.18 -4.03 12.59
C SER A 107 0.50 -5.39 12.44
N VAL A 108 -0.78 -5.41 12.08
CA VAL A 108 -1.55 -6.65 11.87
C VAL A 108 -0.95 -7.50 10.74
N VAL A 109 -0.51 -6.87 9.65
CA VAL A 109 0.12 -7.58 8.51
C VAL A 109 1.46 -8.20 8.92
N GLU A 110 2.26 -7.53 9.74
CA GLU A 110 3.50 -8.08 10.28
C GLU A 110 3.26 -9.29 11.19
N GLU A 111 2.25 -9.22 12.05
CA GLU A 111 1.82 -10.35 12.89
C GLU A 111 1.33 -11.53 12.03
N LEU A 112 0.52 -11.25 11.01
CA LEU A 112 0.05 -12.27 10.07
C LEU A 112 1.22 -12.94 9.33
N LYS A 113 2.24 -12.16 8.93
CA LYS A 113 3.45 -12.71 8.29
C LYS A 113 4.20 -13.66 9.22
N LYS A 114 4.35 -13.30 10.51
CA LYS A 114 4.96 -14.17 11.53
C LYS A 114 4.14 -15.45 11.70
N CYS A 115 2.82 -15.32 11.81
CA CYS A 115 1.91 -16.47 11.94
C CYS A 115 1.99 -17.40 10.72
N ARG A 116 2.01 -16.87 9.50
CA ARG A 116 2.17 -17.68 8.27
C ARG A 116 3.50 -18.41 8.20
N LEU A 117 4.60 -17.79 8.67
CA LEU A 117 5.88 -18.46 8.75
C LEU A 117 5.84 -19.63 9.74
N GLN A 118 5.24 -19.42 10.92
CA GLN A 118 5.03 -20.48 11.91
C GLN A 118 4.16 -21.60 11.33
N GLN A 119 3.04 -21.27 10.68
CA GLN A 119 2.16 -22.23 10.03
C GLN A 119 2.91 -23.07 8.97
N ARG A 120 3.76 -22.44 8.15
CA ARG A 120 4.58 -23.15 7.16
C ARG A 120 5.59 -24.08 7.83
N ASN A 121 6.23 -23.64 8.92
CA ASN A 121 7.18 -24.47 9.66
C ASN A 121 6.47 -25.66 10.32
N ILE A 122 5.27 -25.45 10.87
CA ILE A 122 4.44 -26.50 11.45
C ILE A 122 4.05 -27.51 10.37
N ALA A 123 3.50 -27.05 9.23
CA ALA A 123 3.13 -27.92 8.12
C ALA A 123 4.32 -28.75 7.63
N SER A 124 5.48 -28.12 7.39
CA SER A 124 6.69 -28.84 6.98
C SER A 124 7.16 -29.85 8.04
N THR A 125 6.98 -29.55 9.32
CA THR A 125 7.32 -30.49 10.40
C THR A 125 6.36 -31.68 10.42
N ILE A 126 5.06 -31.43 10.25
CA ILE A 126 4.05 -32.49 10.12
C ILE A 126 4.42 -33.40 8.95
N ASP A 127 4.67 -32.86 7.76
CA ASP A 127 5.02 -33.65 6.57
C ASP A 127 6.26 -34.55 6.81
N LYS A 128 7.29 -33.98 7.44
CA LYS A 128 8.52 -34.71 7.78
C LYS A 128 8.27 -35.81 8.82
N LEU A 129 7.45 -35.54 9.84
CA LEU A 129 7.11 -36.54 10.85
C LEU A 129 6.24 -37.65 10.26
N THR A 130 5.27 -37.31 9.42
CA THR A 130 4.43 -38.26 8.69
C THR A 130 5.25 -39.19 7.82
N LEU A 131 6.29 -38.67 7.15
CA LEU A 131 7.22 -39.50 6.38
C LEU A 131 8.02 -40.47 7.27
N CYS A 132 8.41 -40.05 8.48
CA CYS A 132 9.20 -40.88 9.40
C CYS A 132 8.37 -41.95 10.13
N LEU A 133 7.07 -41.71 10.31
CA LEU A 133 6.22 -42.53 11.17
C LEU A 133 6.18 -44.02 10.79
N PRO A 134 6.01 -44.41 9.50
CA PRO A 134 5.96 -45.83 9.12
C PRO A 134 7.26 -46.57 9.42
N VAL A 135 8.41 -45.90 9.30
CA VAL A 135 9.73 -46.50 9.55
C VAL A 135 9.90 -46.78 11.04
N LEU A 136 9.48 -45.85 11.90
CA LEU A 136 9.54 -46.00 13.35
C LEU A 136 8.57 -47.09 13.82
N GLU A 137 7.36 -47.14 13.28
CA GLU A 137 6.37 -48.19 13.59
C GLU A 137 6.88 -49.57 13.20
N MET A 138 7.41 -49.72 11.99
CA MET A 138 7.92 -51.01 11.51
C MET A 138 9.16 -51.48 12.28
N TYR A 139 10.07 -50.57 12.63
CA TYR A 139 11.21 -50.92 13.48
C TYR A 139 10.80 -51.26 14.92
N SER A 140 9.83 -50.55 15.49
CA SER A 140 9.26 -50.89 16.79
C SER A 140 8.66 -52.30 16.79
N ARG A 141 7.90 -52.64 15.74
CA ARG A 141 7.35 -53.98 15.52
C ARG A 141 8.44 -55.04 15.39
N LEU A 142 9.53 -54.76 14.70
CA LEU A 142 10.69 -55.66 14.62
C LEU A 142 11.27 -55.94 16.02
N GLN A 143 11.50 -54.88 16.80
CA GLN A 143 12.03 -55.01 18.17
C GLN A 143 11.09 -55.84 19.07
N GLU A 144 9.77 -55.71 18.91
CA GLU A 144 8.80 -56.52 19.64
C GLU A 144 8.79 -58.00 19.20
N GLN A 145 8.91 -58.27 17.90
CA GLN A 145 9.04 -59.64 17.36
C GLN A 145 10.31 -60.33 17.86
N MET A 146 11.40 -59.58 17.99
CA MET A 146 12.65 -60.06 18.60
C MET A 146 12.46 -60.43 20.07
N LYS A 147 11.84 -59.54 20.86
CA LYS A 147 11.54 -59.79 22.29
C LYS A 147 10.64 -61.02 22.52
N THR A 148 9.66 -61.22 21.63
CA THR A 148 8.72 -62.35 21.70
C THR A 148 9.28 -63.65 21.09
N LYS A 149 10.57 -63.68 20.71
CA LYS A 149 11.25 -64.83 20.08
C LYS A 149 10.58 -65.33 18.79
N ARG A 150 9.86 -64.46 18.09
CA ARG A 150 9.26 -64.76 16.78
C ARG A 150 10.27 -64.48 15.68
N HIS A 151 11.34 -65.28 15.63
CA HIS A 151 12.53 -65.03 14.80
C HIS A 151 12.25 -65.00 13.29
N TYR A 152 11.34 -65.83 12.78
CA TYR A 152 10.99 -65.84 11.35
C TYR A 152 10.18 -64.59 10.92
N PRO A 153 9.10 -64.20 11.62
CA PRO A 153 8.45 -62.90 11.40
C PRO A 153 9.41 -61.71 11.56
N ALA A 154 10.29 -61.74 12.56
CA ALA A 154 11.31 -60.70 12.77
C ALA A 154 12.22 -60.54 11.56
N LEU A 155 12.74 -61.63 11.00
CA LEU A 155 13.60 -61.58 9.82
C LEU A 155 12.89 -60.97 8.61
N LYS A 156 11.62 -61.33 8.39
CA LYS A 156 10.82 -60.75 7.30
C LYS A 156 10.58 -59.24 7.50
N THR A 157 10.29 -58.81 8.72
CA THR A 157 10.12 -57.39 9.05
C THR A 157 11.44 -56.62 8.91
N LEU A 158 12.58 -57.24 9.28
CA LEU A 158 13.91 -56.66 9.13
C LEU A 158 14.24 -56.38 7.65
N GLU A 159 13.99 -57.34 6.76
CA GLU A 159 14.18 -57.15 5.31
C GLU A 159 13.29 -56.03 4.76
N GLN A 160 12.04 -55.92 5.23
CA GLN A 160 11.14 -54.83 4.84
C GLN A 160 11.67 -53.47 5.30
N VAL A 161 12.15 -53.35 6.54
CA VAL A 161 12.74 -52.11 7.06
C VAL A 161 13.97 -51.71 6.26
N GLU A 162 14.86 -52.66 5.96
CA GLU A 162 16.10 -52.45 5.21
C GLU A 162 15.87 -51.96 3.78
N HIS A 163 15.02 -52.66 3.01
CA HIS A 163 14.90 -52.42 1.57
C HIS A 163 13.75 -51.50 1.18
N HIS A 164 12.68 -51.41 1.98
CA HIS A 164 11.47 -50.66 1.60
C HIS A 164 11.31 -49.36 2.39
N TYR A 165 11.63 -49.33 3.68
CA TYR A 165 11.34 -48.16 4.52
C TYR A 165 12.54 -47.21 4.68
N LEU A 166 13.73 -47.72 4.99
CA LEU A 166 14.92 -46.89 5.24
C LEU A 166 15.38 -46.04 4.05
N PRO A 167 15.34 -46.49 2.78
CA PRO A 167 15.79 -45.67 1.66
C PRO A 167 15.03 -44.33 1.56
N HIS A 168 13.74 -44.32 1.89
CA HIS A 168 12.88 -43.13 1.82
C HIS A 168 13.20 -42.05 2.86
N VAL A 169 13.89 -42.41 3.94
CA VAL A 169 14.21 -41.51 5.07
C VAL A 169 15.71 -41.45 5.36
N SER A 170 16.54 -41.91 4.43
CA SER A 170 18.01 -41.99 4.54
C SER A 170 18.70 -40.68 4.92
N GLN A 171 18.10 -39.53 4.60
CA GLN A 171 18.60 -38.20 4.98
C GLN A 171 18.60 -37.91 6.49
N TYR A 172 17.80 -38.65 7.28
CA TYR A 172 17.68 -38.41 8.71
C TYR A 172 18.71 -39.20 9.52
N ARG A 173 19.33 -38.54 10.52
CA ARG A 173 20.38 -39.14 11.36
C ARG A 173 19.94 -40.43 12.07
N PHE A 174 18.67 -40.52 12.48
CA PHE A 174 18.16 -41.72 13.16
C PHE A 174 18.12 -42.94 12.23
N CYS A 175 17.90 -42.75 10.92
CA CYS A 175 17.90 -43.83 9.94
C CYS A 175 19.30 -44.42 9.75
N LYS A 176 20.34 -43.60 9.83
CA LYS A 176 21.73 -44.08 9.82
C LYS A 176 22.00 -45.01 11.01
N ILE A 177 21.58 -44.61 12.21
CA ILE A 177 21.72 -45.42 13.42
C ILE A 177 20.96 -46.76 13.26
N MET A 178 19.74 -46.74 12.72
CA MET A 178 18.97 -47.97 12.48
C MET A 178 19.69 -48.89 11.49
N SER A 179 20.20 -48.32 10.38
CA SER A 179 20.95 -49.05 9.36
C SER A 179 22.20 -49.71 9.92
N ASP A 180 22.97 -48.99 10.75
CA ASP A 180 24.18 -49.50 11.41
C ASP A 180 23.87 -50.66 12.38
N ASN A 181 22.64 -50.74 12.91
CA ASN A 181 22.20 -51.82 13.81
C ASN A 181 21.66 -53.05 13.08
N ILE A 182 21.27 -52.94 11.80
CA ILE A 182 20.70 -54.06 11.02
C ILE A 182 21.61 -55.30 11.01
N PRO A 183 22.94 -55.19 10.77
CA PRO A 183 23.82 -56.36 10.77
C PRO A 183 23.86 -57.08 12.11
N ARG A 184 23.81 -56.33 13.22
CA ARG A 184 23.80 -56.89 14.57
C ARG A 184 22.49 -57.63 14.85
N LEU A 185 21.35 -57.03 14.51
CA LEU A 185 20.03 -57.67 14.63
C LEU A 185 19.93 -58.93 13.76
N ARG A 186 20.52 -58.91 12.55
CA ARG A 186 20.57 -60.08 11.66
C ARG A 186 21.39 -61.21 12.27
N MET A 187 22.51 -60.91 12.95
CA MET A 187 23.29 -61.90 13.70
C MET A 187 22.53 -62.44 14.91
N GLU A 188 21.89 -61.58 15.71
CA GLU A 188 21.09 -62.02 16.87
C GLU A 188 19.96 -62.98 16.47
N ILE A 189 19.26 -62.69 15.36
CA ILE A 189 18.26 -63.59 14.79
C ILE A 189 18.89 -64.94 14.41
N LYS A 190 20.04 -64.90 13.73
CA LYS A 190 20.78 -66.08 13.26
C LYS A 190 21.24 -66.97 14.42
N ASP A 191 21.75 -66.38 15.49
CA ASP A 191 22.22 -67.10 16.68
C ASP A 191 21.07 -67.77 17.42
N CYS A 192 19.92 -67.10 17.54
CA CYS A 192 18.71 -67.72 18.10
C CYS A 192 18.17 -68.88 17.24
N PHE A 193 18.37 -68.87 15.91
CA PHE A 193 18.04 -70.02 15.07
C PHE A 193 18.98 -71.21 15.29
N TYR A 194 20.25 -70.96 15.62
CA TYR A 194 21.20 -72.03 15.99
C TYR A 194 20.82 -72.71 17.31
N ASP A 195 20.29 -71.94 18.28
CA ASP A 195 19.87 -72.50 19.58
C ASP A 195 18.58 -73.34 19.50
N VAL A 196 17.79 -73.20 18.43
CA VAL A 196 16.44 -73.79 18.30
C VAL A 196 16.35 -74.90 17.23
N LEU A 197 17.20 -74.90 16.20
CA LEU A 197 17.13 -75.87 15.10
C LEU A 197 18.29 -76.87 15.14
N PRO A 198 18.04 -78.18 14.94
CA PRO A 198 19.09 -79.15 14.65
C PRO A 198 19.88 -78.71 13.41
N GLU A 199 21.22 -78.88 13.41
CA GLU A 199 22.12 -78.44 12.31
C GLU A 199 21.63 -78.80 10.90
N SER A 200 20.92 -79.92 10.75
CA SER A 200 20.37 -80.40 9.48
C SER A 200 19.25 -79.52 8.91
N LEU A 201 18.37 -78.94 9.74
CA LEU A 201 17.35 -77.99 9.28
C LEU A 201 17.93 -76.60 9.04
N TYR A 202 18.93 -76.23 9.82
CA TYR A 202 19.59 -74.92 9.72
C TYR A 202 20.24 -74.72 8.34
N ALA A 203 20.96 -75.75 7.85
CA ALA A 203 21.57 -75.74 6.52
C ALA A 203 20.54 -75.53 5.39
N VAL A 204 19.34 -76.11 5.53
CA VAL A 204 18.23 -75.95 4.58
C VAL A 204 17.60 -74.56 4.67
N LEU A 205 17.40 -74.03 5.87
CA LEU A 205 16.82 -72.70 6.07
C LEU A 205 17.74 -71.60 5.52
N MET A 206 19.06 -71.71 5.76
CA MET A 206 20.04 -70.76 5.27
C MET A 206 20.22 -70.84 3.75
N SER A 207 20.21 -72.04 3.17
CA SER A 207 20.23 -72.17 1.70
C SER A 207 18.95 -71.63 1.05
N LEU A 208 17.78 -71.75 1.70
CA LEU A 208 16.52 -71.14 1.23
C LEU A 208 16.50 -69.60 1.37
N LEU A 209 17.06 -69.05 2.45
CA LEU A 209 17.20 -67.59 2.62
C LEU A 209 18.20 -67.00 1.62
N GLN A 210 19.34 -67.66 1.39
CA GLN A 210 20.33 -67.27 0.39
C GLN A 210 19.76 -67.32 -1.05
N LYS A 211 18.94 -68.34 -1.36
CA LYS A 211 18.23 -68.46 -2.66
C LYS A 211 17.18 -67.37 -2.87
N ARG A 212 16.52 -66.93 -1.79
CA ARG A 212 15.51 -65.87 -1.87
C ARG A 212 16.13 -64.49 -2.12
N HIS A 213 17.32 -64.24 -1.59
CA HIS A 213 18.13 -63.05 -1.89
C HIS A 213 18.59 -63.02 -3.35
N SER A 214 18.97 -64.16 -3.92
CA SER A 214 19.43 -64.25 -5.33
C SER A 214 18.30 -64.21 -6.37
N SER A 215 17.05 -64.50 -6.00
CA SER A 215 15.89 -64.24 -6.88
C SER A 215 15.38 -62.79 -6.87
N ALA A 216 15.74 -61.97 -5.88
CA ALA A 216 15.30 -60.57 -5.80
C ALA A 216 16.19 -59.61 -6.61
N GLU A 217 17.42 -59.99 -6.95
CA GLU A 217 18.32 -59.22 -7.85
C GLU A 217 18.16 -59.58 -9.34
N GLY A 218 17.24 -60.50 -9.68
CA GLY A 218 16.94 -60.89 -11.06
C GLY A 218 15.71 -60.18 -11.64
N GLY A 219 15.73 -58.86 -11.72
CA GLY A 219 14.80 -58.06 -12.52
C GLY A 219 15.48 -57.60 -13.82
N PRO A 220 14.78 -57.57 -14.97
CA PRO A 220 15.43 -57.57 -16.28
C PRO A 220 16.17 -56.27 -16.56
N GLU A 221 17.44 -56.41 -16.98
CA GLU A 221 18.05 -55.45 -17.89
C GLU A 221 17.12 -55.30 -19.10
N THR A 222 16.50 -54.12 -19.23
CA THR A 222 15.92 -53.68 -20.50
C THR A 222 16.76 -52.52 -21.00
N SER A 223 17.60 -52.86 -21.97
CA SER A 223 18.20 -51.95 -22.93
C SER A 223 17.10 -51.20 -23.70
N GLY A 224 17.32 -49.91 -24.00
CA GLY A 224 16.49 -49.12 -24.91
C GLY A 224 16.19 -47.73 -24.40
#